data_AF-A0A151MX82-F1
#
_entry.id   AF-A0A151MX82-F1
#
_cell.length_a   1.000
_cell.length_b   1.000
_cell.length_c   1.000
_cell.angle_alpha   90.00
_cell.angle_beta   90.00
_cell.angle_gamma   90.00
#
_symmetry.space_group_name_H-M   'P 1'
#
loop_
_entity.id
_entity.type
_entity.pdbx_description
1 polymer ?
#
loop_
_entity_poly.entity_id
_entity_poly.type
_entity_poly.pdbx_seq_one_letter_code
_entity_poly.pdbx_strand_id
1 'polypeptide(L)'
;MAREAVQEVCLVIQDILASHFIHLINPQEMIAAFCYKNFPNCVEAMNSTHISIFFLNTQAFISHKGYFSIILQDVVDCQDCFTHIFVSWAGSTHDAHVFCNSPLPEMMESRHCTKYQEGRG
;
A
#
# COMPACT_ATOMS: atom_id res chain seq x y z
N MET A 1 11.81 -23.47 -1.23
CA MET A 1 11.88 -23.22 -2.68
C MET A 1 10.77 -22.29 -3.18
N ALA A 2 9.52 -22.73 -3.36
CA ALA A 2 8.46 -21.87 -3.94
C ALA A 2 8.15 -20.58 -3.15
N ARG A 3 8.07 -20.68 -1.81
CA ARG A 3 7.80 -19.54 -0.92
C ARG A 3 8.95 -18.53 -0.89
N GLU A 4 10.18 -19.00 -0.94
CA GLU A 4 11.39 -18.16 -0.93
C GLU A 4 11.49 -17.35 -2.22
N ALA A 5 11.27 -18.00 -3.37
CA ALA A 5 11.27 -17.32 -4.67
C ALA A 5 10.19 -16.22 -4.76
N VAL A 6 9.00 -16.48 -4.22
CA VAL A 6 7.95 -15.44 -4.13
C VAL A 6 8.39 -14.28 -3.25
N GLN A 7 9.00 -14.56 -2.10
CA GLN A 7 9.49 -13.50 -1.21
C GLN A 7 10.57 -12.65 -1.88
N GLU A 8 11.52 -13.26 -2.59
CA GLU A 8 12.54 -12.53 -3.35
C GLU A 8 11.92 -11.63 -4.42
N VAL A 9 10.96 -12.14 -5.20
CA VAL A 9 10.25 -11.34 -6.22
C VAL A 9 9.46 -10.21 -5.56
N CYS A 10 8.76 -10.46 -4.46
CA CYS A 10 8.05 -9.44 -3.70
C CYS A 10 8.98 -8.32 -3.24
N LEU A 11 10.16 -8.67 -2.69
CA LEU A 11 11.15 -7.70 -2.23
C LEU A 11 11.70 -6.86 -3.39
N VAL A 12 12.00 -7.49 -4.53
CA VAL A 12 12.47 -6.78 -5.73
C VAL A 12 11.39 -5.84 -6.29
N ILE A 13 10.13 -6.29 -6.35
CA ILE A 13 9.01 -5.44 -6.79
C ILE A 13 8.87 -4.23 -5.88
N GLN A 14 8.90 -4.45 -4.55
CA GLN A 14 8.83 -3.35 -3.59
C GLN A 14 10.00 -2.38 -3.77
N ASP A 15 11.23 -2.87 -3.89
CA ASP A 15 12.43 -2.04 -4.02
C ASP A 15 12.42 -1.18 -5.30
N ILE A 16 12.12 -1.81 -6.44
CA ILE A 16 12.04 -1.12 -7.74
C ILE A 16 10.95 -0.04 -7.70
N LEU A 17 9.76 -0.38 -7.23
CA LEU A 17 8.64 0.56 -7.22
C LEU A 17 8.76 1.60 -6.11
N ALA A 18 9.49 1.31 -5.02
CA ALA A 18 9.74 2.28 -3.96
C ALA A 18 10.56 3.48 -4.39
N SER A 19 11.42 3.30 -5.39
CA SER A 19 12.16 4.42 -6.01
C SER A 19 11.28 5.40 -6.79
N HIS A 20 9.99 5.10 -7.01
CA HIS A 20 9.06 5.91 -7.78
C HIS A 20 8.00 6.63 -6.92
N PHE A 21 8.08 6.54 -5.59
CA PHE A 21 7.08 7.15 -4.71
C PHE A 21 7.20 8.67 -4.65
N ILE A 22 6.04 9.34 -4.65
CA ILE A 22 5.94 10.73 -4.24
C ILE A 22 5.70 10.75 -2.73
N HIS A 23 6.57 11.42 -1.98
CA HIS A 23 6.31 11.65 -0.57
C HIS A 23 5.10 12.56 -0.41
N LEU A 24 4.17 12.19 0.48
CA LEU A 24 3.04 13.04 0.86
C LEU A 24 3.56 14.38 1.41
N ILE A 25 3.47 15.44 0.60
CA ILE A 25 4.12 16.73 0.90
C ILE A 25 3.30 17.54 1.92
N ASN A 26 1.96 17.45 1.86
CA ASN A 26 1.08 18.24 2.73
C ASN A 26 -0.31 17.59 2.93
N PRO A 27 -0.58 16.97 4.09
CA PRO A 27 -1.87 16.34 4.39
C PRO A 27 -3.07 17.29 4.30
N GLN A 28 -2.90 18.58 4.62
CA GLN A 28 -4.01 19.54 4.57
C GLN A 28 -4.42 19.84 3.12
N GLU A 29 -3.45 19.95 2.23
CA GLU A 29 -3.71 20.11 0.79
C GLU A 29 -4.43 18.89 0.22
N MET A 30 -4.04 17.68 0.65
CA MET A 30 -4.70 16.45 0.20
C MET A 30 -6.13 16.35 0.73
N ILE A 31 -6.37 16.69 2.01
CA ILE A 31 -7.72 16.74 2.56
C ILE A 31 -8.59 17.72 1.78
N ALA A 32 -8.08 18.91 1.43
CA ALA A 32 -8.79 19.86 0.60
C ALA A 32 -9.08 19.27 -0.80
N ALA A 33 -8.08 18.68 -1.44
CA ALA A 33 -8.21 18.09 -2.77
C ALA A 33 -9.20 16.93 -2.83
N PHE A 34 -9.19 16.02 -1.85
CA PHE A 34 -10.20 14.96 -1.73
C PHE A 34 -11.58 15.51 -1.35
N CYS A 35 -11.66 16.59 -0.58
CA CYS A 35 -12.92 17.28 -0.30
C CYS A 35 -13.58 17.78 -1.60
N TYR A 36 -12.80 18.32 -2.55
CA TYR A 36 -13.32 18.68 -3.89
C TYR A 36 -13.82 17.48 -4.69
N LYS A 37 -13.33 16.27 -4.38
CA LYS A 37 -13.80 15.00 -4.97
C LYS A 37 -14.95 14.34 -4.19
N ASN A 38 -15.56 15.04 -3.22
CA ASN A 38 -16.61 14.54 -2.33
C ASN A 38 -16.16 13.45 -1.33
N PHE A 39 -14.87 13.40 -1.00
CA PHE A 39 -14.31 12.54 0.05
C PHE A 39 -13.70 13.42 1.16
N PRO A 40 -14.53 14.05 2.01
CA PRO A 40 -14.02 14.91 3.08
C PRO A 40 -13.17 14.11 4.08
N ASN A 41 -12.15 14.75 4.66
CA ASN A 41 -11.19 14.16 5.61
C ASN A 41 -10.37 12.97 5.08
N CYS A 42 -10.35 12.76 3.76
CA CYS A 42 -9.49 11.76 3.14
C CYS A 42 -8.12 12.36 2.85
N VAL A 43 -7.05 11.66 3.26
CA VAL A 43 -5.66 12.08 3.03
C VAL A 43 -5.09 11.36 1.81
N GLU A 44 -5.36 10.06 1.71
CA GLU A 44 -4.87 9.15 0.69
C GLU A 44 -5.94 8.07 0.47
N ALA A 45 -6.01 7.51 -0.74
CA ALA A 45 -6.85 6.35 -1.05
C ALA A 45 -5.99 5.08 -1.03
N MET A 46 -6.54 3.99 -0.51
CA MET A 46 -5.88 2.69 -0.46
C MET A 46 -6.68 1.66 -1.25
N ASN A 47 -5.98 0.82 -2.00
CA ASN A 47 -6.57 -0.33 -2.68
C ASN A 47 -5.63 -1.55 -2.61
N SER A 48 -6.15 -2.73 -2.95
CA SER A 48 -5.35 -3.92 -3.19
C SER A 48 -5.55 -4.43 -4.62
N THR A 49 -4.46 -4.88 -5.23
CA THR A 49 -4.42 -5.41 -6.59
C THR A 49 -3.71 -6.77 -6.60
N HIS A 50 -4.20 -7.69 -7.43
CA HIS A 50 -3.62 -9.00 -7.61
C HIS A 50 -2.62 -9.02 -8.77
N ILE A 51 -1.34 -9.24 -8.47
CA ILE A 51 -0.31 -9.51 -9.48
C ILE A 51 -0.33 -11.01 -9.79
N SER A 52 -0.63 -11.35 -11.03
CA SER A 52 -0.63 -12.74 -11.50
C SER A 52 0.77 -13.33 -11.43
N ILE A 53 0.86 -14.57 -10.96
CA ILE A 53 2.11 -15.33 -10.91
C ILE A 53 1.93 -16.68 -11.59
N PHE A 54 3.05 -17.30 -11.99
CA PHE A 54 3.02 -18.66 -12.49
C PHE A 54 2.66 -19.65 -11.38
N PHE A 55 2.06 -20.76 -11.79
CA PHE A 55 1.53 -21.81 -10.93
C PHE A 55 2.48 -22.16 -9.77
N LEU A 56 1.96 -22.03 -8.55
CA LEU A 56 2.59 -22.56 -7.34
C LEU A 56 1.75 -23.74 -6.87
N ASN A 57 2.39 -24.80 -6.37
CA ASN A 57 1.74 -26.02 -5.88
C ASN A 57 0.91 -25.82 -4.59
N THR A 58 0.30 -24.66 -4.39
CA THR A 58 -0.43 -24.28 -3.18
C THR A 58 -1.63 -23.41 -3.50
N GLN A 59 -2.79 -23.79 -2.95
CA GLN A 59 -4.05 -23.07 -3.14
C GLN A 59 -4.09 -21.70 -2.46
N ALA A 60 -3.17 -21.41 -1.53
CA ALA A 60 -3.10 -20.12 -0.85
C ALA A 60 -2.86 -18.95 -1.82
N PHE A 61 -2.30 -19.21 -3.01
CA PHE A 61 -2.07 -18.19 -4.02
C PHE A 61 -3.26 -17.99 -4.96
N ILE A 62 -4.27 -18.85 -4.89
CA ILE A 62 -5.46 -18.71 -5.73
C ILE A 62 -6.31 -17.58 -5.15
N SER A 63 -6.49 -16.52 -5.94
CA SER A 63 -7.39 -15.42 -5.57
C SER A 63 -8.86 -15.83 -5.64
N HIS A 64 -9.73 -14.98 -5.11
CA HIS A 64 -11.18 -15.10 -5.30
C HIS A 64 -11.61 -15.09 -6.79
N LYS A 65 -10.72 -14.67 -7.70
CA LYS A 65 -10.90 -14.69 -9.16
C LYS A 65 -10.41 -15.99 -9.81
N GLY A 66 -9.91 -16.96 -9.04
CA GLY A 66 -9.56 -18.29 -9.53
C GLY A 66 -8.19 -18.43 -10.20
N TYR A 67 -7.31 -17.44 -10.09
CA TYR A 67 -5.94 -17.50 -10.63
C TYR A 67 -4.87 -17.29 -9.55
N PHE A 68 -3.66 -17.81 -9.80
CA PHE A 68 -2.52 -17.67 -8.91
C PHE A 68 -2.03 -16.22 -8.90
N SER A 69 -1.97 -15.61 -7.73
CA SER A 69 -1.58 -14.22 -7.56
C SER A 69 -0.92 -13.95 -6.22
N ILE A 70 -0.19 -12.84 -6.17
CA ILE A 70 0.22 -12.16 -4.95
C ILE A 70 -0.52 -10.82 -4.85
N ILE A 71 -0.70 -10.33 -3.64
CA ILE A 71 -1.38 -9.07 -3.37
C ILE A 71 -0.36 -7.95 -3.26
N LEU A 72 -0.59 -6.90 -4.04
CA LEU A 72 0.00 -5.58 -3.90
C LEU A 72 -1.05 -4.66 -3.25
N GLN A 73 -0.73 -4.10 -2.10
CA GLN A 73 -1.48 -2.99 -1.50
C GLN A 73 -0.87 -1.69 -2.02
N ASP A 74 -1.70 -0.82 -2.59
CA ASP A 74 -1.32 0.49 -3.08
C ASP A 74 -2.00 1.60 -2.27
N VAL A 75 -1.28 2.70 -2.10
CA VAL A 75 -1.76 3.95 -1.51
C VAL A 75 -1.43 5.08 -2.48
N VAL A 76 -2.42 5.90 -2.78
CA VAL A 76 -2.32 6.99 -3.74
C VAL A 76 -2.86 8.30 -3.17
N ASP A 77 -2.33 9.41 -3.67
CA ASP A 77 -2.85 10.74 -3.39
C ASP A 77 -4.09 11.07 -4.27
N CYS A 78 -4.59 12.30 -4.17
CA CYS A 78 -5.75 12.74 -4.95
C CYS A 78 -5.49 12.89 -6.45
N GLN A 79 -4.21 12.84 -6.88
CA GLN A 79 -3.75 12.91 -8.27
C GLN A 79 -3.42 11.53 -8.82
N ASP A 80 -3.86 10.46 -8.14
CA ASP A 80 -3.62 9.07 -8.51
C ASP A 80 -2.11 8.72 -8.55
N CYS A 81 -1.29 9.45 -7.79
CA CYS A 81 0.15 9.20 -7.67
C CYS A 81 0.44 8.28 -6.48
N PHE A 82 1.25 7.25 -6.68
CA PHE A 82 1.64 6.32 -5.61
C PHE A 82 2.45 7.02 -4.51
N THR A 83 1.96 6.94 -3.28
CA THR A 83 2.64 7.44 -2.08
C THR A 83 3.23 6.31 -1.24
N HIS A 84 2.70 5.09 -1.39
CA HIS A 84 3.20 3.89 -0.76
C HIS A 84 2.68 2.64 -1.49
N ILE A 85 3.48 1.58 -1.51
CA ILE A 85 3.00 0.24 -1.87
C ILE A 85 3.55 -0.80 -0.90
N PHE A 86 2.91 -1.96 -0.87
CA PHE A 86 3.39 -3.11 -0.12
C PHE A 86 2.99 -4.41 -0.81
N VAL A 87 3.95 -5.33 -1.02
CA VAL A 87 3.72 -6.58 -1.78
C VAL A 87 4.22 -7.77 -0.99
N SER A 88 3.35 -8.60 -0.42
CA SER A 88 3.86 -9.71 0.41
C SER A 88 2.92 -10.91 0.55
N TRP A 89 1.66 -10.79 0.14
CA TRP A 89 0.64 -11.74 0.55
C TRP A 89 0.16 -12.62 -0.59
N ALA A 90 -0.22 -13.85 -0.26
CA ALA A 90 -0.78 -14.77 -1.24
C ALA A 90 -2.19 -14.33 -1.64
N GLY A 91 -2.59 -14.62 -2.88
CA GLY A 91 -3.85 -14.16 -3.48
C GLY A 91 -5.13 -14.53 -2.72
N SER A 92 -5.11 -15.53 -1.84
CA SER A 92 -6.28 -15.87 -1.01
C SER A 92 -6.41 -15.01 0.26
N THR A 93 -5.46 -14.12 0.53
CA THR A 93 -5.43 -13.33 1.77
C THR A 93 -6.45 -12.19 1.72
N HIS A 94 -7.15 -11.94 2.83
CA HIS A 94 -8.07 -10.82 2.93
C HIS A 94 -7.35 -9.47 3.05
N ASP A 95 -7.90 -8.43 2.43
CA ASP A 95 -7.33 -7.07 2.44
C ASP A 95 -7.11 -6.51 3.85
N ALA A 96 -8.03 -6.79 4.78
CA ALA A 96 -7.87 -6.39 6.18
C ALA A 96 -6.64 -7.04 6.83
N HIS A 97 -6.34 -8.29 6.49
CA HIS A 97 -5.13 -8.97 6.97
C HIS A 97 -3.87 -8.38 6.35
N VAL A 98 -3.92 -8.03 5.05
CA VAL A 98 -2.81 -7.34 4.38
C VAL A 98 -2.53 -5.99 5.04
N PHE A 99 -3.57 -5.19 5.30
CA PHE A 99 -3.47 -3.89 5.95
C PHE A 99 -2.88 -3.98 7.36
N CYS A 100 -3.41 -4.85 8.22
CA CYS A 100 -2.94 -4.97 9.61
C CYS A 100 -1.48 -5.46 9.71
N ASN A 101 -0.95 -6.07 8.65
CA ASN A 101 0.41 -6.62 8.63
C ASN A 101 1.31 -5.91 7.60
N SER A 102 0.91 -4.74 7.08
CA SER A 102 1.79 -3.87 6.33
C SER A 102 2.37 -2.79 7.25
N PRO A 103 3.41 -2.05 6.81
CA PRO A 103 3.92 -0.90 7.56
C PRO A 103 2.93 0.27 7.64
N LEU A 104 1.85 0.23 6.85
CA LEU A 104 0.96 1.38 6.66
C LEU A 104 0.31 1.88 7.97
N PRO A 105 -0.24 1.04 8.87
CA PRO A 105 -0.84 1.52 10.11
C PRO A 105 0.16 2.32 10.98
N GLU A 106 1.37 1.81 11.16
CA GLU A 106 2.44 2.47 11.92
C GLU A 106 2.91 3.77 11.23
N MET A 107 2.99 3.75 9.90
CA MET A 107 3.32 4.94 9.10
C MET A 107 2.25 6.03 9.25
N MET A 108 0.96 5.68 9.29
CA MET A 108 -0.12 6.65 9.49
C MET A 108 -0.07 7.26 10.89
N GLU A 109 0.18 6.46 11.93
CA GLU A 109 0.33 6.96 13.30
C GLU A 109 1.54 7.88 13.47
N SER A 110 2.68 7.52 12.87
CA SER A 110 3.93 8.31 12.94
C SER A 110 3.90 9.57 12.07
N ARG A 111 3.22 9.55 10.91
CA ARG A 111 2.98 10.74 10.06
C ARG A 111 2.11 11.80 10.76
N HIS A 112 1.38 11.44 11.82
CA HIS A 112 0.70 12.39 12.70
C HIS A 112 1.62 13.03 13.77
N CYS A 113 2.92 12.72 13.78
CA CYS A 113 3.89 13.25 14.75
C CYS A 113 5.05 14.06 14.13
N THR A 114 4.88 14.67 12.95
CA THR A 114 5.67 15.88 12.63
C THR A 114 5.09 17.03 13.45
N LYS A 115 5.73 17.25 14.58
CA LYS A 115 5.38 18.27 15.57
C LYS A 115 5.07 19.61 14.90
N TYR A 116 3.86 20.11 15.14
CA TYR A 116 3.65 21.54 15.33
C TYR A 116 4.55 21.97 16.50
N GLN A 117 5.79 22.37 16.20
CA GLN A 117 6.55 23.27 17.06
C GLN A 117 6.27 24.68 16.55
N GLU A 118 5.10 25.16 16.90
CA GLU A 118 4.79 26.58 16.94
C GLU A 118 5.72 27.23 17.97
N GLY A 119 6.28 28.38 17.59
CA GLY A 119 7.28 29.08 18.37
C GLY A 119 6.86 29.36 19.81
N ARG A 120 7.84 29.22 20.71
CA ARG A 120 7.89 29.95 21.98
C ARG A 120 9.35 30.31 22.27
N GLY A 121 9.60 31.60 22.41
CA GLY A 121 10.81 32.17 23.02
C GLY A 121 11.72 32.86 22.03
#